data_AF-A0A0U3PT80-F1
#
_entry.id   AF-A0A0U3PT80-F1
#
_cell.length_a   1.000
_cell.length_b   1.000
_cell.length_c   1.000
_cell.angle_alpha   90.00
_cell.angle_beta   90.00
_cell.angle_gamma   90.00
#
_symmetry.space_group_name_H-M   'P 1'
#
loop_
_entity.id
_entity.type
_entity.pdbx_description
1 polymer ?
#
loop_
_entity_poly.entity_id
_entity_poly.type
_entity_poly.pdbx_seq_one_letter_code
_entity_poly.pdbx_strand_id
1 'polypeptide(L)'
;MQNAEKISVTMTPEMMQVIRASVASGEYASTSEALRDAVRIWQRERQEHAERMAAIRQRVKASADDPRPSVSADEVMTRLQALHAETVKGHDGEGR
;
A
#
# COMPACT_ATOMS: atom_id res chain seq x y z
N MET A 1 27.78 -15.60 11.22
CA MET A 1 28.17 -14.72 10.10
C MET A 1 27.32 -15.12 8.91
N GLN A 2 26.32 -14.31 8.53
CA GLN A 2 25.56 -14.62 7.32
C GLN A 2 26.49 -14.31 6.13
N ASN A 3 26.82 -15.32 5.33
CA ASN A 3 27.67 -15.15 4.17
C ASN A 3 26.96 -14.23 3.17
N ALA A 4 27.58 -13.09 2.88
CA ALA A 4 27.12 -12.23 1.79
C ALA A 4 27.56 -12.84 0.45
N GLU A 5 26.61 -13.07 -0.45
CA GLU A 5 26.91 -13.51 -1.81
C GLU A 5 27.31 -12.30 -2.67
N LYS A 6 28.42 -12.43 -3.41
CA LYS A 6 28.89 -11.37 -4.30
C LYS A 6 28.28 -11.57 -5.69
N ILE A 7 27.50 -10.59 -6.12
CA ILE A 7 26.91 -10.55 -7.47
C ILE A 7 27.51 -9.40 -8.28
N SER A 8 27.59 -9.57 -9.59
CA SER A 8 27.90 -8.49 -10.54
C SER A 8 26.59 -8.00 -11.16
N VAL A 9 26.34 -6.70 -11.10
CA VAL A 9 25.10 -6.09 -11.61
C VAL A 9 25.47 -4.92 -12.49
N THR A 10 24.87 -4.86 -13.67
CA THR A 10 24.99 -3.72 -14.58
C THR A 10 23.96 -2.67 -14.20
N MET A 11 24.39 -1.44 -13.99
CA MET A 11 23.53 -0.30 -13.68
C MET A 11 23.78 0.84 -14.67
N THR A 12 22.78 1.68 -14.90
CA THR A 12 22.95 2.85 -15.76
C THR A 12 23.93 3.85 -15.11
N PRO A 13 24.61 4.69 -15.90
CA PRO A 13 25.52 5.71 -15.37
C PRO A 13 24.83 6.65 -14.37
N GLU A 14 23.57 6.99 -14.65
CA GLU A 14 22.74 7.84 -13.79
C GLU A 14 22.48 7.20 -12.41
N MET A 15 22.04 5.94 -12.38
CA MET A 15 21.84 5.22 -11.11
C MET A 15 23.13 5.14 -10.29
N MET A 16 24.24 4.87 -10.96
CA MET A 16 25.54 4.84 -10.30
C MET A 16 25.97 6.21 -9.78
N GLN A 17 25.57 7.29 -10.45
CA GLN A 17 25.86 8.65 -9.98
C GLN A 17 25.10 8.96 -8.69
N VAL A 18 23.82 8.59 -8.60
CA VAL A 18 23.01 8.74 -7.39
C VAL A 18 23.64 7.95 -6.23
N ILE A 19 23.98 6.67 -6.43
CA ILE A 19 24.58 5.85 -5.37
C ILE A 19 25.91 6.41 -4.90
N ARG A 20 26.78 6.84 -5.83
CA ARG A 20 28.07 7.45 -5.47
C ARG A 20 27.89 8.77 -4.72
N ALA A 21 26.90 9.58 -5.08
CA ALA A 21 26.62 10.83 -4.39
C ALA A 21 26.17 10.58 -2.94
N SER A 22 25.30 9.60 -2.70
CA SER A 22 24.88 9.23 -1.35
C SER A 22 26.02 8.65 -0.50
N VAL A 23 26.97 7.93 -1.11
CA VAL A 23 28.17 7.49 -0.39
C VAL A 23 29.09 8.67 -0.08
N ALA A 24 29.30 9.57 -1.05
CA ALA A 24 30.16 10.74 -0.89
C ALA A 24 29.61 11.76 0.14
N SER A 25 28.29 11.86 0.29
CA SER A 25 27.65 12.67 1.33
C SER A 25 27.71 12.05 2.73
N GLY A 26 28.09 10.77 2.84
CA GLY A 26 28.10 10.02 4.09
C GLY A 26 26.74 9.44 4.49
N GLU A 27 25.73 9.48 3.62
CA GLU A 27 24.44 8.83 3.84
C GLU A 27 24.60 7.30 3.94
N TYR A 28 25.50 6.72 3.15
CA TYR A 28 25.89 5.31 3.24
C TYR A 28 27.41 5.17 3.33
N ALA A 29 27.90 4.19 4.09
CA ALA A 29 29.32 3.91 4.19
C ALA A 29 29.89 3.20 2.94
N SER A 30 29.02 2.59 2.11
CA SER A 30 29.44 1.92 0.87
C SER A 30 28.30 1.74 -0.13
N THR A 31 28.65 1.54 -1.41
CA THR A 31 27.71 1.12 -2.47
C THR A 31 26.93 -0.13 -2.08
N SER A 32 27.59 -1.12 -1.48
CA SER A 32 26.95 -2.37 -1.04
C SER A 32 25.93 -2.17 0.07
N GLU A 33 26.08 -1.12 0.90
CA GLU A 33 25.09 -0.75 1.91
C GLU A 33 23.86 -0.09 1.28
N ALA A 34 24.07 0.90 0.41
CA ALA A 34 23.00 1.55 -0.33
C ALA A 34 22.16 0.53 -1.13
N LEU A 35 22.82 -0.42 -1.81
CA LEU A 35 22.11 -1.47 -2.55
C LEU A 35 21.33 -2.43 -1.64
N ARG A 36 21.89 -2.80 -0.47
CA ARG A 36 21.16 -3.63 0.50
C ARG A 36 19.95 -2.90 1.02
N ASP A 37 20.05 -1.60 1.26
CA ASP A 37 18.91 -0.80 1.72
C ASP A 37 17.82 -0.68 0.65
N ALA A 38 18.21 -0.37 -0.60
CA ALA A 38 17.29 -0.37 -1.73
C ALA A 38 16.53 -1.70 -1.88
N VAL A 39 17.22 -2.84 -1.70
CA VAL A 39 16.59 -4.17 -1.73
C VAL A 39 15.61 -4.37 -0.58
N ARG A 40 15.88 -3.83 0.62
CA ARG A 40 14.92 -3.90 1.75
C ARG A 40 13.68 -3.07 1.48
N ILE A 41 13.85 -1.87 0.95
CA ILE A 41 12.74 -0.99 0.55
C ILE A 41 11.86 -1.70 -0.49
N TRP A 42 12.48 -2.21 -1.54
CA TRP A 42 11.78 -2.95 -2.59
C TRP A 42 11.00 -4.16 -2.06
N GLN A 43 11.60 -4.95 -1.15
CA GLN A 43 10.90 -6.08 -0.53
C GLN A 43 9.70 -5.64 0.30
N ARG A 44 9.84 -4.57 1.08
CA ARG A 44 8.75 -4.03 1.89
C ARG A 44 7.58 -3.58 1.01
N GLU A 45 7.85 -2.81 -0.04
CA GLU A 45 6.81 -2.36 -0.99
C GLU A 45 6.08 -3.54 -1.64
N ARG A 46 6.81 -4.60 -2.01
CA ARG A 46 6.20 -5.81 -2.57
C ARG A 46 5.32 -6.54 -1.55
N GLN A 47 5.75 -6.60 -0.29
CA GLN A 47 4.99 -7.23 0.78
C GLN A 47 3.69 -6.45 1.04
N GLU A 48 3.78 -5.14 1.21
CA GLU A 48 2.62 -4.25 1.39
C GLU A 48 1.64 -4.36 0.21
N HIS A 49 2.16 -4.40 -1.02
CA HIS A 49 1.32 -4.59 -2.21
C HIS A 49 0.63 -5.96 -2.19
N ALA A 50 1.34 -7.03 -1.86
CA ALA A 50 0.79 -8.37 -1.78
C ALA A 50 -0.32 -8.47 -0.73
N GLU A 51 -0.12 -7.89 0.44
CA GLU A 51 -1.11 -7.81 1.52
C GLU A 51 -2.35 -7.02 1.09
N ARG A 52 -2.16 -5.85 0.47
CA ARG A 52 -3.26 -5.05 -0.06
C ARG A 52 -4.07 -5.82 -1.10
N MET A 53 -3.40 -6.52 -2.01
CA MET A 53 -4.06 -7.35 -3.02
C MET A 53 -4.79 -8.54 -2.40
N ALA A 54 -4.21 -9.19 -1.38
CA ALA A 54 -4.86 -10.27 -0.66
C ALA A 54 -6.15 -9.79 0.02
N ALA A 55 -6.11 -8.64 0.69
CA ALA A 55 -7.28 -8.03 1.32
C ALA A 55 -8.40 -7.69 0.30
N ILE A 56 -8.04 -7.15 -0.87
CA ILE A 56 -9.00 -6.88 -1.95
C ILE A 56 -9.63 -8.18 -2.45
N ARG A 57 -8.81 -9.20 -2.75
CA ARG A 57 -9.32 -10.51 -3.21
C ARG A 57 -10.24 -11.15 -2.19
N GLN A 58 -9.90 -11.06 -0.90
CA GLN A 58 -10.76 -11.58 0.17
C GLN A 58 -12.10 -10.85 0.21
N ARG A 59 -12.13 -9.53 0.09
CA ARG A 59 -13.38 -8.74 0.03
C ARG A 59 -14.22 -9.09 -1.19
N VAL A 60 -13.60 -9.22 -2.36
CA VAL A 60 -14.29 -9.61 -3.59
C VAL A 60 -14.89 -11.01 -3.45
N LYS A 61 -14.12 -11.96 -2.90
CA LYS A 61 -14.61 -13.32 -2.63
C LYS A 61 -15.78 -13.31 -1.66
N ALA A 62 -15.67 -12.58 -0.54
CA ALA A 62 -16.74 -12.47 0.44
C ALA A 62 -18.02 -11.88 -0.17
N SER A 63 -17.92 -10.88 -1.04
CA SER A 63 -19.08 -10.34 -1.77
C SER A 63 -19.65 -11.31 -2.80
N ALA A 64 -18.81 -12.08 -3.49
CA ALA A 64 -19.25 -13.05 -4.48
C ALA A 64 -19.93 -14.28 -3.85
N ASP A 65 -19.45 -14.67 -2.66
CA ASP A 65 -20.01 -15.78 -1.88
C ASP A 65 -21.19 -15.34 -0.98
N ASP A 66 -21.59 -14.07 -1.02
CA ASP A 66 -22.67 -13.52 -0.20
C ASP A 66 -24.03 -14.09 -0.64
N PRO A 67 -24.76 -14.81 0.24
CA PRO A 67 -26.03 -15.44 -0.12
C PRO A 67 -27.21 -14.45 -0.18
N ARG A 68 -27.01 -13.19 0.22
CA ARG A 68 -28.08 -12.18 0.22
C ARG A 68 -28.54 -11.88 -1.22
N PRO A 69 -29.84 -11.64 -1.43
CA PRO A 69 -30.35 -11.32 -2.76
C PRO A 69 -29.81 -9.96 -3.24
N SER A 70 -29.70 -9.82 -4.56
CA SER A 70 -29.38 -8.53 -5.19
C SER A 70 -30.46 -7.49 -4.85
N VAL A 71 -30.01 -6.27 -4.56
CA VAL A 71 -30.87 -5.10 -4.34
C VAL A 71 -30.84 -4.18 -5.55
N SER A 72 -31.94 -3.48 -5.83
CA SER A 72 -32.00 -2.51 -6.93
C SER A 72 -31.22 -1.24 -6.59
N ALA A 73 -30.78 -0.50 -7.61
CA ALA A 73 -30.11 0.78 -7.40
C ALA A 73 -31.00 1.80 -6.65
N ASP A 74 -32.30 1.79 -6.93
CA ASP A 74 -33.28 2.69 -6.29
C ASP A 74 -33.45 2.38 -4.79
N GLU A 75 -33.47 1.09 -4.43
CA GLU A 75 -33.53 0.65 -3.04
C GLU A 75 -32.26 1.05 -2.28
N VAL A 76 -31.09 0.86 -2.91
CA VAL A 76 -29.80 1.31 -2.35
C VAL A 76 -29.80 2.81 -2.12
N MET A 77 -30.23 3.60 -3.11
CA MET A 77 -30.25 5.06 -3.02
C MET A 77 -31.19 5.55 -1.92
N THR A 78 -32.40 4.98 -1.86
CA THR A 78 -33.39 5.30 -0.81
C THR A 78 -32.81 5.05 0.57
N ARG A 79 -32.17 3.89 0.77
CA ARG A 79 -31.55 3.54 2.05
C ARG A 79 -30.38 4.47 2.42
N LEU A 80 -29.54 4.84 1.45
CA LEU A 80 -28.42 5.76 1.68
C LEU A 80 -28.91 7.17 2.06
N GLN A 81 -29.96 7.66 1.42
CA GLN A 81 -30.56 8.96 1.75
C GLN A 81 -31.14 8.98 3.17
N ALA A 82 -31.80 7.90 3.59
CA ALA A 82 -32.32 7.77 4.96
C ALA A 82 -31.18 7.81 5.99
N LEU A 83 -30.11 7.03 5.80
CA LEU A 83 -28.94 7.03 6.69
C LEU A 83 -28.25 8.39 6.77
N HIS A 84 -28.15 9.11 5.63
CA HIS A 84 -27.58 10.45 5.61
C HIS A 84 -28.44 11.45 6.40
N ALA A 85 -29.77 11.41 6.22
CA ALA A 85 -30.69 12.27 6.94
C ALA A 85 -30.66 12.04 8.47
N GLU A 86 -30.49 10.79 8.90
CA GLU A 86 -30.29 10.45 10.32
C GLU A 86 -28.96 10.99 10.87
N THR A 87 -27.89 10.90 10.09
CA THR A 87 -26.56 11.39 10.49
C THR A 87 -26.53 12.92 10.61
N VAL A 88 -27.21 13.63 9.69
CA VAL A 88 -27.34 15.09 9.73
C VAL A 88 -28.18 15.54 10.93
N LYS A 89 -29.32 14.88 11.20
CA LYS A 89 -30.14 15.19 12.39
C LYS A 89 -29.41 14.93 13.71
N GLY A 90 -28.53 13.93 13.77
CA GLY A 90 -27.69 13.66 14.94
C GLY A 90 -26.68 14.78 15.21
N HIS A 91 -26.11 15.37 14.16
CA HIS A 91 -25.13 16.45 14.27
C HIS A 91 -25.78 17.79 14.69
N ASP A 92 -27.01 18.06 14.26
CA ASP A 92 -27.78 19.26 14.64
C ASP A 92 -28.33 19.21 16.08
N GLY A 93 -28.30 18.03 16.73
CA GLY A 93 -28.82 17.80 18.08
C GLY A 93 -27.79 17.91 19.21
N GLU A 94 -26.49 17.84 18.92
CA GLU A 94 -25.39 17.91 19.91
C GLU A 94 -24.86 19.34 20.16
N GLY A 95 -25.45 20.35 19.51
CA GLY A 95 -25.05 21.76 19.58
C GLY A 95 -25.90 22.65 20.49
N ARG A 96 -26.48 22.13 21.58
CA ARG A 96 -27.17 22.95 22.60
C ARG A 96 -26.78 22.57 24.02
#